data_AF-A0A6A4RKZ1-F1
#
_entry.id   AF-A0A6A4RKZ1-F1
#
_cell.length_a   1.000
_cell.length_b   1.000
_cell.length_c   1.000
_cell.angle_alpha   90.00
_cell.angle_beta   90.00
_cell.angle_gamma   90.00
#
_symmetry.space_group_name_H-M   'P 1'
#
loop_
_entity.id
_entity.type
_entity.pdbx_description
1 polymer ?
#
loop_
_entity_poly.entity_id
_entity_poly.type
_entity_poly.pdbx_seq_one_letter_code
_entity_poly.pdbx_strand_id
1 'polypeptide(L)'
;MELSSLLHELHLSSSEKPLPSAPLPPITELLSRLQEKLIGVSSDSETSSLIGRVERLFQTADPDWLFSPASANEDGGQAALESAYGSLIGALIGCAALPLCEDDCGSLPVAAYQSVPSRAVPVCSALGALLGALGKWEEPGLLLSAVVPAVCVFTVTHFQVSVDGKRPENCMLGVRCLHHIVLNTFNRAEVVYQALFKHLYTTEAAVIQLVLSCLLDLLLVLETPPSSLTPSSARRKPCRHDDVLRLVLTHMEAENKVPMRRVYASVLPPLVDRMGVAVCRHLQRLQRVVLGYLEIKDPPEETNRLKVLEVLQKTTRAAWPRMEGRVNTLLRCLLRLLVDVSSDSQLDDSVRHELTNQTLSCIRLLDQGSGGPVQSPCDGSAADGVDSSVVMM
;
A
#
# COMPACT_ATOMS: atom_id res chain seq x y z
N MET A 1 -1.39 21.72 22.78
CA MET A 1 -0.26 22.15 23.62
C MET A 1 0.62 23.04 22.77
N GLU A 2 1.09 24.16 23.30
CA GLU A 2 1.92 25.12 22.58
C GLU A 2 3.33 24.54 22.38
N LEU A 3 3.92 24.71 21.18
CA LEU A 3 5.29 24.28 20.85
C LEU A 3 6.32 24.68 21.92
N SER A 4 6.10 25.84 22.54
CA SER A 4 6.83 26.42 23.66
C SER A 4 6.93 25.50 24.88
N SER A 5 5.85 24.80 25.24
CA SER A 5 5.85 23.89 26.40
C SER A 5 6.60 22.60 26.11
N LEU A 6 6.52 22.09 24.87
CA LEU A 6 7.26 20.90 24.42
C LEU A 6 8.78 21.14 24.40
N LEU A 7 9.22 22.32 23.93
CA LEU A 7 10.64 22.69 23.95
C LEU A 7 11.20 22.86 25.36
N HIS A 8 10.37 23.35 26.29
CA HIS A 8 10.74 23.48 27.70
C HIS A 8 10.82 22.10 28.39
N GLU A 9 9.88 21.20 28.11
CA GLU A 9 9.90 19.81 28.60
C GLU A 9 11.07 18.99 28.06
N LEU A 10 11.56 19.30 26.86
CA LEU A 10 12.77 18.69 26.32
C LEU A 10 14.06 19.23 26.99
N HIS A 11 13.96 20.16 27.96
CA HIS A 11 15.07 20.90 28.59
C HIS A 11 16.01 21.55 27.56
N LEU A 12 15.44 22.19 26.53
CA LEU A 12 16.21 22.80 25.43
C LEU A 12 16.28 24.34 25.52
N SER A 13 15.53 24.96 26.44
CA SER A 13 15.62 26.39 26.75
C SER A 13 16.62 26.65 27.87
N SER A 14 17.77 27.24 27.54
CA SER A 14 18.63 27.91 28.52
C SER A 14 17.92 29.19 28.97
N SER A 15 17.30 29.17 30.15
CA SER A 15 17.11 30.30 31.09
C SER A 15 15.76 30.24 31.82
N GLU A 16 15.83 30.33 33.14
CA GLU A 16 14.71 30.57 34.06
C GLU A 16 14.13 31.98 33.87
N LYS A 17 13.25 32.19 32.87
CA LYS A 17 12.14 33.17 32.93
C LYS A 17 11.31 33.15 31.64
N PRO A 18 9.97 33.22 31.73
CA PRO A 18 9.13 33.39 30.55
C PRO A 18 9.23 34.85 30.07
N LEU A 19 10.07 35.11 29.09
CA LEU A 19 10.04 36.33 28.28
C LEU A 19 9.30 36.05 26.97
N PRO A 20 8.41 36.93 26.51
CA PRO A 20 7.67 36.72 25.29
C PRO A 20 8.62 36.85 24.09
N SER A 21 8.53 35.90 23.16
CA SER A 21 9.23 35.87 21.87
C SER A 21 10.77 35.85 21.91
N ALA A 22 11.36 34.79 22.48
CA ALA A 22 12.70 34.39 22.04
C ALA A 22 12.60 33.72 20.66
N PRO A 23 13.48 34.03 19.69
CA PRO A 23 13.51 33.33 18.41
C PRO A 23 13.79 31.84 18.67
N LEU A 24 13.03 30.96 17.99
CA LEU A 24 13.23 29.52 18.09
C LEU A 24 14.68 29.18 17.71
N PRO A 25 15.33 28.25 18.43
CA PRO A 25 16.69 27.83 18.09
C PRO A 25 16.70 27.24 16.66
N PRO A 26 17.85 27.34 15.95
CA PRO A 26 17.98 26.72 14.64
C PRO A 26 17.70 25.22 14.75
N ILE A 27 16.89 24.70 13.83
CA ILE A 27 16.43 23.31 13.88
C ILE A 27 17.59 22.31 13.91
N THR A 28 18.71 22.60 13.25
CA THR A 28 19.92 21.77 13.25
C THR A 28 20.53 21.58 14.65
N GLU A 29 20.53 22.63 15.49
CA GLU A 29 20.98 22.55 16.88
C GLU A 29 19.99 21.76 17.76
N LEU A 30 18.69 21.87 17.45
CA LEU A 30 17.67 21.08 18.13
C LEU A 30 17.84 19.58 17.83
N LEU A 31 18.03 19.23 16.56
CA LEU A 31 18.19 17.85 16.10
C LEU A 31 19.46 17.21 16.70
N SER A 32 20.58 17.94 16.78
CA SER A 32 21.81 17.42 17.40
C SER A 32 21.64 17.17 18.90
N ARG A 33 21.00 18.10 19.64
CA ARG A 33 20.71 17.90 21.07
C ARG A 33 19.74 16.73 21.31
N LEU A 34 18.77 16.53 20.44
CA LEU A 34 17.85 15.38 20.50
C LEU A 34 18.60 14.07 20.23
N GLN A 35 19.50 14.06 19.25
CA GLN A 35 20.36 12.92 18.96
C GLN A 35 21.24 12.55 20.18
N GLU A 36 21.93 13.52 20.78
CA GLU A 36 22.77 13.29 21.97
C GLU A 36 21.96 12.70 23.13
N LYS A 37 20.74 13.22 23.35
CA LYS A 37 19.84 12.68 24.38
C LYS A 37 19.38 11.27 24.07
N LEU A 38 19.05 10.95 22.81
CA LEU A 38 18.66 9.59 22.43
C LEU A 38 19.80 8.58 22.60
N ILE A 39 21.05 8.99 22.39
CA ILE A 39 22.22 8.14 22.58
C ILE A 39 22.58 7.99 24.08
N GLY A 40 22.35 9.04 24.88
CA GLY A 40 22.75 9.09 26.30
C GLY A 40 21.76 8.48 27.30
N VAL A 41 20.55 8.09 26.89
CA VAL A 41 19.55 7.52 27.80
C VAL A 41 19.85 6.05 28.11
N SER A 42 19.80 5.68 29.39
CA SER A 42 20.12 4.33 29.88
C SER A 42 18.91 3.45 30.16
N SER A 43 17.69 4.01 30.16
CA SER A 43 16.44 3.32 30.51
C SER A 43 15.45 3.29 29.34
N ASP A 44 14.91 2.10 29.01
CA ASP A 44 13.92 1.92 27.93
C ASP A 44 12.65 2.77 28.09
N SER A 45 12.22 3.00 29.33
CA SER A 45 11.04 3.83 29.65
C SER A 45 11.29 5.31 29.34
N GLU A 46 12.48 5.79 29.68
CA GLU A 46 12.91 7.17 29.40
C GLU A 46 13.10 7.38 27.90
N THR A 47 13.71 6.41 27.21
CA THR A 47 13.88 6.40 25.75
C THR A 47 12.54 6.47 25.04
N SER A 48 11.58 5.62 25.44
CA SER A 48 10.22 5.64 24.88
C SER A 48 9.51 6.98 25.11
N SER A 49 9.65 7.57 26.30
CA SER A 49 9.08 8.88 26.62
C SER A 49 9.70 10.01 25.77
N LEU A 50 11.01 9.94 25.51
CA LEU A 50 11.74 10.90 24.68
C LEU A 50 11.34 10.76 23.21
N ILE A 51 11.25 9.53 22.69
CA ILE A 51 10.76 9.26 21.32
C ILE A 51 9.33 9.78 21.15
N GLY A 52 8.44 9.57 22.13
CA GLY A 52 7.08 10.11 22.09
C GLY A 52 7.02 11.64 22.09
N ARG A 53 8.03 12.34 22.65
CA ARG A 53 8.15 13.80 22.55
C ARG A 53 8.66 14.23 21.18
N VAL A 54 9.61 13.49 20.60
CA VAL A 54 10.10 13.69 19.22
C VAL A 54 8.96 13.50 18.21
N GLU A 55 8.13 12.47 18.39
CA GLU A 55 6.93 12.26 17.57
C GLU A 55 5.99 13.47 17.63
N ARG A 56 5.66 13.96 18.84
CA ARG A 56 4.80 15.14 19.01
C ARG A 56 5.38 16.39 18.38
N LEU A 57 6.70 16.57 18.44
CA LEU A 57 7.38 17.67 17.76
C LEU A 57 7.10 17.62 16.25
N PHE A 58 7.30 16.47 15.60
CA PHE A 58 7.02 16.33 14.17
C PHE A 58 5.54 16.51 13.81
N GLN A 59 4.62 16.17 14.71
CA GLN A 59 3.18 16.36 14.47
C GLN A 59 2.71 17.81 14.61
N THR A 60 3.38 18.61 15.45
CA THR A 60 2.87 19.93 15.88
C THR A 60 3.70 21.11 15.39
N ALA A 61 4.96 20.89 15.03
CA ALA A 61 5.82 21.94 14.53
C ALA A 61 5.46 22.35 13.09
N ASP A 62 5.69 23.62 12.79
CA ASP A 62 5.50 24.20 11.47
C ASP A 62 6.48 23.56 10.47
N PRO A 63 6.00 22.96 9.36
CA PRO A 63 6.86 22.35 8.34
C PRO A 63 7.93 23.31 7.81
N ASP A 64 7.62 24.59 7.65
CA ASP A 64 8.58 25.57 7.15
C ASP A 64 9.72 25.79 8.14
N TRP A 65 9.47 25.74 9.44
CA TRP A 65 10.52 25.84 10.44
C TRP A 65 11.30 24.51 10.61
N LEU A 66 10.63 23.36 10.46
CA LEU A 66 11.27 22.05 10.54
C LEU A 66 12.27 21.82 9.40
N PHE A 67 11.92 22.25 8.19
CA PHE A 67 12.62 21.83 6.99
C PHE A 67 13.36 22.96 6.26
N SER A 68 13.22 24.22 6.69
CA SER A 68 14.01 25.31 6.11
C SER A 68 15.44 25.36 6.68
N PRO A 69 16.47 25.49 5.84
CA PRO A 69 17.84 25.72 6.30
C PRO A 69 17.97 27.09 6.96
N ALA A 70 18.73 27.17 8.06
CA ALA A 70 18.88 28.39 8.87
C ALA A 70 19.56 29.56 8.13
N SER A 71 20.23 29.31 6.99
CA SER A 71 20.82 30.34 6.14
C SER A 71 20.66 29.98 4.65
N ALA A 72 19.78 30.68 3.94
CA ALA A 72 19.57 30.51 2.49
C ALA A 72 20.76 30.96 1.61
N ASN A 73 21.82 31.51 2.20
CA ASN A 73 22.92 32.18 1.50
C ASN A 73 24.25 31.41 1.51
N GLU A 74 24.32 30.23 2.13
CA GLU A 74 25.53 29.41 2.14
C GLU A 74 25.22 28.00 1.60
N ASP A 75 25.95 27.57 0.56
CA ASP A 75 25.86 26.23 -0.06
C ASP A 75 25.95 25.06 0.95
N GLY A 76 26.36 25.31 2.20
CA GLY A 76 26.48 24.33 3.27
C GLY A 76 25.24 24.14 4.18
N GLY A 77 24.27 25.07 4.15
CA GLY A 77 23.13 25.05 5.09
C GLY A 77 22.21 23.83 4.90
N GLN A 78 21.98 23.46 3.63
CA GLN A 78 21.16 22.31 3.27
C GLN A 78 21.83 20.97 3.62
N ALA A 79 23.13 20.83 3.33
CA ALA A 79 23.89 19.62 3.65
C ALA A 79 23.99 19.40 5.17
N ALA A 80 24.13 20.49 5.95
CA ALA A 80 24.12 20.41 7.41
C ALA A 80 22.77 19.96 7.96
N LEU A 81 21.66 20.42 7.38
CA LEU A 81 20.32 19.99 7.74
C LEU A 81 20.09 18.51 7.43
N GLU A 82 20.49 18.06 6.25
CA GLU A 82 20.43 16.64 5.85
C GLU A 82 21.26 15.75 6.77
N SER A 83 22.48 16.17 7.11
CA SER A 83 23.32 15.45 8.06
C SER A 83 22.68 15.38 9.45
N ALA A 84 22.10 16.47 9.94
CA ALA A 84 21.46 16.51 11.25
C ALA A 84 20.24 15.57 11.32
N TYR A 85 19.40 15.57 10.28
CA TYR A 85 18.29 14.61 10.18
C TYR A 85 18.78 13.17 10.05
N GLY A 86 19.76 12.90 9.20
CA GLY A 86 20.35 11.57 9.05
C GLY A 86 20.90 11.03 10.37
N SER A 87 21.59 11.87 11.14
CA SER A 87 22.11 11.54 12.47
C SER A 87 21.01 11.29 13.50
N LEU A 88 19.95 12.12 13.54
CA LEU A 88 18.81 11.91 14.43
C LEU A 88 18.07 10.60 14.11
N ILE A 89 17.83 10.33 12.83
CA ILE A 89 17.16 9.11 12.38
C ILE A 89 18.02 7.89 12.67
N GLY A 90 19.33 7.98 12.47
CA GLY A 90 20.27 6.94 12.90
C GLY A 90 20.17 6.64 14.40
N ALA A 91 20.07 7.67 15.24
CA ALA A 91 19.87 7.49 16.67
C ALA A 91 18.49 6.88 17.02
N LEU A 92 17.40 7.36 16.40
CA LEU A 92 16.05 6.79 16.57
C LEU A 92 15.99 5.31 16.18
N ILE A 93 16.58 4.96 15.04
CA ILE A 93 16.70 3.57 14.57
C ILE A 93 17.55 2.76 15.54
N GLY A 94 18.65 3.33 16.03
CA GLY A 94 19.52 2.74 17.05
C GLY A 94 18.78 2.38 18.34
N CYS A 95 17.81 3.20 18.76
CA CYS A 95 16.97 2.91 19.94
C CYS A 95 16.15 1.63 19.80
N ALA A 96 15.93 1.14 18.58
CA ALA A 96 15.28 -0.13 18.29
C ALA A 96 16.21 -1.09 17.53
N ALA A 97 17.53 -0.93 17.59
CA ALA A 97 18.44 -1.82 16.87
C ALA A 97 18.24 -3.29 17.28
N LEU A 98 18.29 -4.17 16.28
CA LEU A 98 18.24 -5.61 16.49
C LEU A 98 19.51 -6.08 17.21
N PRO A 99 19.42 -7.08 18.09
CA PRO A 99 20.61 -7.70 18.69
C PRO A 99 21.57 -8.18 17.59
N LEU A 100 22.87 -7.87 17.75
CA LEU A 100 23.91 -8.35 16.85
C LEU A 100 24.13 -9.85 17.08
N CYS A 101 24.17 -10.62 16.00
CA CYS A 101 24.56 -12.03 16.06
C CYS A 101 26.09 -12.08 16.12
N GLU A 102 26.66 -12.27 17.31
CA GLU A 102 28.12 -12.33 17.47
C GLU A 102 28.71 -13.70 17.09
N ASP A 103 27.89 -14.73 16.90
CA ASP A 103 28.33 -16.09 16.57
C ASP A 103 27.82 -16.57 15.21
N ASP A 104 28.71 -17.18 14.40
CA ASP A 104 28.42 -17.85 13.13
C ASP A 104 27.46 -19.06 13.27
N CYS A 105 27.07 -19.40 14.50
CA CYS A 105 26.18 -20.50 14.85
C CYS A 105 24.77 -20.02 15.30
N GLY A 106 24.15 -19.15 14.49
CA GLY A 106 22.71 -19.14 14.17
C GLY A 106 21.62 -19.23 15.28
N SER A 107 21.93 -19.07 16.56
CA SER A 107 20.92 -19.18 17.62
C SER A 107 21.12 -18.15 18.73
N LEU A 108 20.64 -16.93 18.46
CA LEU A 108 20.47 -15.93 19.50
C LEU A 108 19.30 -16.32 20.43
N PRO A 109 19.40 -16.07 21.76
CA PRO A 109 18.33 -16.38 22.69
C PRO A 109 17.05 -15.61 22.34
N VAL A 110 15.91 -16.31 22.28
CA VAL A 110 14.58 -15.72 22.02
C VAL A 110 14.28 -14.53 22.96
N ALA A 111 14.82 -14.55 24.18
CA ALA A 111 14.67 -13.47 25.16
C ALA A 111 15.23 -12.11 24.68
N ALA A 112 16.30 -12.11 23.87
CA ALA A 112 16.92 -10.89 23.35
C ALA A 112 16.01 -10.13 22.37
N TYR A 113 15.07 -10.84 21.72
CA TYR A 113 14.10 -10.26 20.78
C TYR A 113 12.76 -9.89 21.42
N GLN A 114 12.51 -10.24 22.69
CA GLN A 114 11.22 -10.00 23.33
C GLN A 114 10.92 -8.51 23.57
N SER A 115 11.96 -7.70 23.80
CA SER A 115 11.85 -6.25 24.03
C SER A 115 11.94 -5.42 22.75
N VAL A 116 12.32 -6.02 21.61
CA VAL A 116 12.43 -5.34 20.31
C VAL A 116 11.09 -4.74 19.87
N PRO A 117 9.94 -5.44 19.91
CA PRO A 117 8.65 -4.86 19.59
C PRO A 117 8.31 -3.59 20.38
N SER A 118 8.48 -3.63 21.71
CA SER A 118 8.19 -2.49 22.58
C SER A 118 9.06 -1.27 22.31
N ARG A 119 10.27 -1.48 21.78
CA ARG A 119 11.21 -0.41 21.38
C ARG A 119 10.94 0.08 19.95
N ALA A 120 10.55 -0.81 19.04
CA ALA A 120 10.30 -0.49 17.64
C ALA A 120 9.00 0.30 17.43
N VAL A 121 7.95 0.05 18.23
CA VAL A 121 6.65 0.74 18.10
C VAL A 121 6.78 2.27 18.23
N PRO A 122 7.39 2.83 19.29
CA PRO A 122 7.61 4.28 19.40
C PRO A 122 8.45 4.85 18.25
N VAL A 123 9.51 4.14 17.84
CA VAL A 123 10.39 4.57 16.75
C VAL A 123 9.63 4.65 15.42
N CYS A 124 8.83 3.62 15.10
CA CYS A 124 7.96 3.63 13.92
C CYS A 124 6.94 4.78 13.96
N SER A 125 6.36 5.07 15.12
CA SER A 125 5.41 6.19 15.28
C SER A 125 6.07 7.54 15.02
N ALA A 126 7.27 7.76 15.58
CA ALA A 126 8.04 8.98 15.37
C ALA A 126 8.50 9.15 13.91
N LEU A 127 8.97 8.08 13.27
CA LEU A 127 9.36 8.11 11.85
C LEU A 127 8.14 8.32 10.94
N GLY A 128 7.00 7.73 11.27
CA GLY A 128 5.73 7.97 10.57
C GLY A 128 5.28 9.43 10.67
N ALA A 129 5.38 10.03 11.86
CA ALA A 129 5.09 11.44 12.07
C ALA A 129 6.03 12.36 11.27
N LEU A 130 7.33 12.05 11.24
CA LEU A 130 8.31 12.79 10.43
C LEU A 130 7.96 12.74 8.95
N LEU A 131 7.70 11.54 8.42
CA LEU A 131 7.31 11.36 7.01
C LEU A 131 5.98 12.05 6.69
N GLY A 132 5.03 12.03 7.62
CA GLY A 132 3.75 12.72 7.49
C GLY A 132 3.89 14.24 7.49
N ALA A 133 4.86 14.80 8.23
CA ALA A 133 5.19 16.22 8.19
C ALA A 133 5.90 16.60 6.88
N LEU A 134 6.85 15.76 6.44
CA LEU A 134 7.61 15.95 5.21
C LEU A 134 6.72 15.86 3.97
N GLY A 135 5.70 14.98 3.97
CA GLY A 135 4.72 14.87 2.89
C GLY A 135 3.75 16.07 2.77
N LYS A 136 3.69 16.95 3.78
CA LYS A 136 2.92 18.21 3.74
C LYS A 136 3.75 19.39 3.25
N TRP A 137 5.06 19.22 3.08
CA TRP A 137 5.98 20.27 2.68
C TRP A 137 6.15 20.29 1.16
N GLU A 138 6.28 21.48 0.56
CA GLU A 138 6.24 21.65 -0.90
C GLU A 138 7.54 21.23 -1.62
N GLU A 139 8.71 21.25 -0.95
CA GLU A 139 10.01 20.87 -1.54
C GLU A 139 10.78 19.75 -0.78
N PRO A 140 10.21 18.54 -0.62
CA PRO A 140 10.80 17.49 0.21
C PRO A 140 12.05 16.82 -0.39
N GLY A 141 12.34 17.02 -1.68
CA GLY A 141 13.15 16.13 -2.51
C GLY A 141 14.55 15.77 -1.99
N LEU A 142 15.26 16.72 -1.37
CA LEU A 142 16.65 16.54 -0.93
C LEU A 142 16.73 15.88 0.47
N LEU A 143 15.97 16.35 1.45
CA LEU A 143 15.89 15.77 2.80
C LEU A 143 15.35 14.33 2.77
N LEU A 144 14.35 14.09 1.94
CA LEU A 144 13.77 12.78 1.71
C LEU A 144 14.82 11.77 1.22
N SER A 145 15.80 12.20 0.41
CA SER A 145 16.87 11.34 -0.09
C SER A 145 17.83 10.84 1.00
N ALA A 146 18.04 11.65 2.05
CA ALA A 146 18.87 11.35 3.21
C ALA A 146 18.15 10.46 4.24
N VAL A 147 16.86 10.68 4.44
CA VAL A 147 16.05 10.02 5.49
C VAL A 147 15.57 8.62 5.09
N VAL A 148 15.03 8.50 3.87
CA VAL A 148 14.35 7.29 3.39
C VAL A 148 15.20 6.03 3.37
N PRO A 149 16.49 6.02 2.94
CA PRO A 149 17.33 4.83 3.02
C PRO A 149 17.30 4.16 4.38
N ALA A 150 17.54 4.94 5.43
CA ALA A 150 17.66 4.44 6.79
C ALA A 150 16.31 3.91 7.29
N VAL A 151 15.21 4.63 7.02
CA VAL A 151 13.86 4.21 7.40
C VAL A 151 13.43 2.95 6.64
N CYS A 152 13.76 2.82 5.34
CA CYS A 152 13.50 1.61 4.57
C CYS A 152 14.25 0.40 5.12
N VAL A 153 15.55 0.54 5.43
CA VAL A 153 16.34 -0.55 6.00
C VAL A 153 15.80 -0.95 7.37
N PHE A 154 15.48 0.02 8.23
CA PHE A 154 14.90 -0.23 9.55
C PHE A 154 13.55 -0.96 9.47
N THR A 155 12.63 -0.47 8.63
CA THR A 155 11.31 -1.10 8.45
C THR A 155 11.41 -2.50 7.86
N VAL A 156 12.29 -2.74 6.89
CA VAL A 156 12.51 -4.06 6.29
C VAL A 156 13.18 -5.03 7.28
N THR A 157 14.18 -4.59 8.05
CA THR A 157 14.86 -5.45 9.03
C THR A 157 13.96 -5.85 10.18
N HIS A 158 13.13 -4.92 10.69
CA HIS A 158 12.16 -5.21 11.74
C HIS A 158 10.97 -6.04 11.24
N PHE A 159 10.68 -5.96 9.94
CA PHE A 159 9.73 -6.85 9.30
C PHE A 159 10.31 -8.27 9.16
N GLN A 160 11.55 -8.42 8.68
CA GLN A 160 12.20 -9.72 8.48
C GLN A 160 12.37 -10.52 9.78
N VAL A 161 12.74 -9.87 10.91
CA VAL A 161 12.84 -10.54 12.21
C VAL A 161 11.49 -11.00 12.78
N SER A 162 10.38 -10.40 12.35
CA SER A 162 9.04 -10.84 12.77
C SER A 162 8.58 -12.12 12.03
N VAL A 163 9.06 -12.32 10.79
CA VAL A 163 8.80 -13.54 9.98
C VAL A 163 9.42 -14.78 10.62
N ASP A 164 10.53 -14.64 11.35
CA ASP A 164 11.17 -15.73 12.12
C ASP A 164 10.44 -16.08 13.44
N GLY A 165 9.26 -15.49 13.68
CA GLY A 165 8.25 -16.08 14.56
C GLY A 165 7.85 -15.28 15.80
N LYS A 166 7.63 -13.96 15.70
CA LYS A 166 6.93 -13.23 16.78
C LYS A 166 6.12 -12.01 16.31
N ARG A 167 4.81 -12.14 16.53
CA ARG A 167 3.72 -11.14 16.67
C ARG A 167 3.33 -10.31 15.42
N PRO A 168 2.09 -10.46 14.92
CA PRO A 168 1.62 -9.80 13.69
C PRO A 168 1.50 -8.27 13.80
N GLU A 169 1.39 -7.72 15.01
CA GLU A 169 1.25 -6.26 15.21
C GLU A 169 2.46 -5.47 14.69
N ASN A 170 3.66 -6.05 14.78
CA ASN A 170 4.90 -5.40 14.34
C ASN A 170 5.02 -5.38 12.82
N CYS A 171 4.60 -6.46 12.15
CA CYS A 171 4.50 -6.53 10.69
C CYS A 171 3.54 -5.45 10.16
N MET A 172 2.40 -5.25 10.82
CA MET A 172 1.41 -4.26 10.39
C MET A 172 1.96 -2.82 10.45
N LEU A 173 2.73 -2.48 11.50
CA LEU A 173 3.33 -1.15 11.65
C LEU A 173 4.49 -0.91 10.67
N GLY A 174 5.35 -1.90 10.46
CA GLY A 174 6.41 -1.83 9.44
C GLY A 174 5.85 -1.61 8.03
N VAL A 175 4.77 -2.32 7.68
CA VAL A 175 4.08 -2.13 6.39
C VAL A 175 3.38 -0.79 6.30
N ARG A 176 2.78 -0.27 7.38
CA ARG A 176 2.20 1.09 7.39
C ARG A 176 3.26 2.18 7.21
N CYS A 177 4.44 2.02 7.80
CA CYS A 177 5.57 2.93 7.59
C CYS A 177 6.06 2.86 6.14
N LEU A 178 6.21 1.64 5.59
CA LEU A 178 6.54 1.45 4.18
C LEU A 178 5.48 2.05 3.25
N HIS A 179 4.20 1.94 3.58
CA HIS A 179 3.11 2.55 2.84
C HIS A 179 3.26 4.08 2.76
N HIS A 180 3.55 4.73 3.88
CA HIS A 180 3.81 6.18 3.91
C HIS A 180 5.07 6.57 3.13
N ILE A 181 6.11 5.74 3.15
CA ILE A 181 7.34 5.97 2.36
C ILE A 181 7.05 5.83 0.86
N VAL A 182 6.29 4.82 0.46
CA VAL A 182 5.90 4.58 -0.94
C VAL A 182 5.11 5.76 -1.49
N LEU A 183 4.16 6.29 -0.72
CA LEU A 183 3.34 7.43 -1.14
C LEU A 183 4.15 8.72 -1.31
N ASN A 184 5.30 8.86 -0.62
CA ASN A 184 6.08 10.10 -0.61
C ASN A 184 7.43 10.02 -1.35
N THR A 185 7.92 8.84 -1.77
CA THR A 185 9.33 8.67 -2.21
C THR A 185 9.46 7.96 -3.56
N PHE A 186 9.46 8.74 -4.64
CA PHE A 186 9.46 8.23 -6.02
C PHE A 186 10.74 7.48 -6.44
N ASN A 187 11.91 7.74 -5.83
CA ASN A 187 13.19 7.25 -6.33
C ASN A 187 13.67 5.88 -5.75
N ARG A 188 12.90 5.24 -4.87
CA ARG A 188 13.25 3.94 -4.24
C ARG A 188 12.15 2.87 -4.35
N ALA A 189 11.11 3.17 -5.11
CA ALA A 189 9.93 2.33 -5.29
C ALA A 189 10.27 0.88 -5.69
N GLU A 190 11.36 0.65 -6.43
CA GLU A 190 11.76 -0.70 -6.85
C GLU A 190 12.23 -1.59 -5.69
N VAL A 191 13.04 -1.04 -4.77
CA VAL A 191 13.53 -1.81 -3.62
C VAL A 191 12.37 -2.17 -2.70
N VAL A 192 11.42 -1.24 -2.52
CA VAL A 192 10.21 -1.47 -1.74
C VAL A 192 9.32 -2.52 -2.41
N TYR A 193 9.20 -2.49 -3.74
CA TYR A 193 8.45 -3.50 -4.47
C TYR A 193 9.04 -4.89 -4.25
N GLN A 194 10.35 -5.05 -4.40
CA GLN A 194 11.02 -6.34 -4.19
C GLN A 194 10.87 -6.84 -2.74
N ALA A 195 10.90 -5.94 -1.76
CA ALA A 195 10.67 -6.29 -0.35
C ALA A 195 9.22 -6.73 -0.11
N LEU A 196 8.24 -5.93 -0.53
CA LEU A 196 6.81 -6.23 -0.37
C LEU A 196 6.40 -7.50 -1.13
N PHE A 197 6.91 -7.70 -2.34
CA PHE A 197 6.59 -8.87 -3.16
C PHE A 197 6.99 -10.18 -2.47
N LYS A 198 8.13 -10.21 -1.77
CA LYS A 198 8.56 -11.37 -0.98
C LYS A 198 7.61 -11.69 0.18
N HIS A 199 6.87 -10.71 0.69
CA HIS A 199 5.92 -10.93 1.78
C HIS A 199 4.58 -11.50 1.34
N LEU A 200 4.32 -11.57 0.03
CA LEU A 200 3.18 -12.30 -0.50
C LEU A 200 3.25 -13.81 -0.23
N TYR A 201 4.43 -14.35 0.10
CA TYR A 201 4.63 -15.76 0.48
C TYR A 201 4.33 -16.06 1.96
N THR A 202 3.97 -15.05 2.75
CA THR A 202 3.54 -15.26 4.15
C THR A 202 2.16 -15.91 4.21
N THR A 203 1.74 -16.40 5.39
CA THR A 203 0.41 -17.06 5.56
C THR A 203 -0.54 -16.28 6.47
N GLU A 204 -0.16 -15.07 6.86
CA GLU A 204 -0.95 -14.21 7.75
C GLU A 204 -1.83 -13.26 6.95
N ALA A 205 -3.16 -13.42 7.06
CA ALA A 205 -4.14 -12.66 6.28
C ALA A 205 -4.02 -11.14 6.47
N ALA A 206 -3.84 -10.68 7.72
CA ALA A 206 -3.68 -9.26 8.04
C ALA A 206 -2.43 -8.64 7.38
N VAL A 207 -1.33 -9.39 7.37
CA VAL A 207 -0.08 -8.97 6.72
C VAL A 207 -0.27 -8.90 5.22
N ILE A 208 -0.84 -9.94 4.61
CA ILE A 208 -1.08 -9.99 3.17
C ILE A 208 -2.02 -8.86 2.73
N GLN A 209 -3.06 -8.56 3.49
CA GLN A 209 -3.97 -7.45 3.17
C GLN A 209 -3.23 -6.12 3.09
N LEU A 210 -2.38 -5.83 4.07
CA LEU A 210 -1.59 -4.60 4.07
C LEU A 210 -0.56 -4.59 2.93
N VAL A 211 0.17 -5.69 2.74
CA VAL A 211 1.16 -5.83 1.66
C VAL A 211 0.51 -5.62 0.30
N LEU A 212 -0.64 -6.23 0.05
CA LEU A 212 -1.39 -6.07 -1.20
C LEU A 212 -1.91 -4.65 -1.40
N SER A 213 -2.40 -3.99 -0.36
CA SER A 213 -2.79 -2.57 -0.44
C SER A 213 -1.59 -1.68 -0.81
N CYS A 214 -0.44 -1.90 -0.17
CA CYS A 214 0.78 -1.16 -0.45
C CYS A 214 1.30 -1.42 -1.86
N LEU A 215 1.27 -2.67 -2.31
CA LEU A 215 1.66 -3.04 -3.67
C LEU A 215 0.74 -2.41 -4.70
N LEU A 216 -0.57 -2.33 -4.45
CA LEU A 216 -1.49 -1.63 -5.34
C LEU A 216 -1.09 -0.15 -5.47
N ASP A 217 -0.80 0.55 -4.40
CA ASP A 217 -0.40 1.97 -4.52
C ASP A 217 0.97 2.11 -5.18
N LEU A 218 1.92 1.27 -4.79
CA LEU A 218 3.28 1.27 -5.34
C LEU A 218 3.31 0.97 -6.84
N LEU A 219 2.46 0.06 -7.31
CA LEU A 219 2.37 -0.29 -8.73
C LEU A 219 1.97 0.92 -9.59
N LEU A 220 1.12 1.82 -9.08
CA LEU A 220 0.74 3.05 -9.79
C LEU A 220 1.90 4.03 -9.93
N VAL A 221 2.82 4.02 -8.96
CA VAL A 221 4.03 4.84 -8.97
C VAL A 221 5.09 4.25 -9.91
N LEU A 222 5.25 2.92 -9.89
CA LEU A 222 6.28 2.22 -10.66
C LEU A 222 5.96 2.10 -12.16
N GLU A 223 4.70 1.85 -12.49
CA GLU A 223 4.30 1.52 -13.86
C GLU A 223 2.91 2.05 -14.17
N THR A 224 2.75 2.59 -15.38
CA THR A 224 1.42 2.93 -15.89
C THR A 224 0.56 1.67 -16.00
N PRO A 225 -0.69 1.67 -15.49
CA PRO A 225 -1.58 0.53 -15.57
C PRO A 225 -1.77 0.04 -17.01
N PRO A 226 -1.77 -1.28 -17.27
CA PRO A 226 -2.01 -1.83 -18.60
C PRO A 226 -3.34 -1.41 -19.25
N SER A 227 -4.35 -1.05 -18.46
CA SER A 227 -5.64 -0.52 -18.91
C SER A 227 -5.57 0.89 -19.50
N SER A 228 -4.65 1.73 -19.01
CA SER A 228 -4.45 3.11 -19.49
C SER A 228 -3.55 3.21 -20.72
N LEU A 229 -2.82 2.14 -21.04
CA LEU A 229 -1.94 2.10 -22.20
C LEU A 229 -2.75 1.87 -23.48
N THR A 230 -2.53 2.72 -24.48
CA THR A 230 -3.08 2.53 -25.83
C THR A 230 -2.72 1.13 -26.36
N PRO A 231 -3.61 0.48 -27.14
CA PRO A 231 -3.31 -0.78 -27.78
C PRO A 231 -2.26 -0.57 -28.88
N SER A 232 -0.99 -0.47 -28.47
CA SER A 232 0.15 -0.52 -29.39
C SER A 232 0.20 -1.92 -30.01
N SER A 233 0.46 -1.96 -31.32
CA SER A 233 0.59 -3.19 -32.13
C SER A 233 1.76 -4.09 -31.70
N ALA A 234 2.63 -3.63 -30.80
CA ALA A 234 3.73 -4.43 -30.27
C ALA A 234 3.28 -5.38 -29.14
N ARG A 235 3.84 -6.60 -29.15
CA ARG A 235 3.66 -7.60 -28.09
C ARG A 235 4.18 -7.03 -26.76
N ARG A 236 3.26 -6.58 -25.89
CA ARG A 236 3.64 -6.05 -24.56
C ARG A 236 4.49 -7.08 -23.80
N LYS A 237 5.57 -6.64 -23.18
CA LYS A 237 6.34 -7.47 -22.23
C LYS A 237 5.51 -7.70 -20.95
N PRO A 238 5.78 -8.77 -20.18
CA PRO A 238 5.27 -8.89 -18.82
C PRO A 238 5.70 -7.70 -17.97
N CYS A 239 4.80 -7.21 -17.11
CA CYS A 239 5.02 -6.07 -16.22
C CYS A 239 4.79 -6.46 -14.75
N ARG A 240 5.11 -5.58 -13.79
CA ARG A 240 4.95 -5.90 -12.35
C ARG A 240 3.51 -6.18 -11.97
N HIS A 241 2.56 -5.56 -12.66
CA HIS A 241 1.13 -5.89 -12.52
C HIS A 241 0.82 -7.34 -12.91
N ASP A 242 1.47 -7.88 -13.95
CA ASP A 242 1.33 -9.30 -14.33
C ASP A 242 1.90 -10.22 -13.25
N ASP A 243 3.01 -9.85 -12.62
CA ASP A 243 3.67 -10.69 -11.61
C ASP A 243 2.85 -10.77 -10.33
N VAL A 244 2.34 -9.63 -9.83
CA VAL A 244 1.46 -9.59 -8.66
C VAL A 244 0.15 -10.35 -8.93
N LEU A 245 -0.51 -10.11 -10.08
CA LEU A 245 -1.74 -10.83 -10.40
C LEU A 245 -1.49 -12.34 -10.54
N ARG A 246 -0.40 -12.75 -11.22
CA ARG A 246 -0.05 -14.16 -11.37
C ARG A 246 0.14 -14.82 -10.01
N LEU A 247 0.88 -14.18 -9.09
CA LEU A 247 1.14 -14.74 -7.77
C LEU A 247 -0.14 -14.82 -6.92
N VAL A 248 -0.93 -13.74 -6.87
CA VAL A 248 -2.22 -13.72 -6.17
C VAL A 248 -3.14 -14.83 -6.68
N LEU A 249 -3.31 -14.95 -7.99
CA LEU A 249 -4.13 -16.02 -8.57
C LEU A 249 -3.60 -17.43 -8.25
N THR A 250 -2.27 -17.58 -8.12
CA THR A 250 -1.65 -18.85 -7.74
C THR A 250 -1.99 -19.23 -6.31
N HIS A 251 -1.90 -18.27 -5.39
CA HIS A 251 -2.29 -18.50 -3.99
C HIS A 251 -3.79 -18.75 -3.87
N MET A 252 -4.62 -17.99 -4.60
CA MET A 252 -6.07 -18.18 -4.60
C MET A 252 -6.49 -19.59 -5.05
N GLU A 253 -5.86 -20.16 -6.09
CA GLU A 253 -6.25 -21.47 -6.65
C GLU A 253 -6.18 -22.61 -5.61
N ALA A 254 -5.26 -22.53 -4.63
CA ALA A 254 -5.06 -23.55 -3.60
C ALA A 254 -5.56 -23.14 -2.19
N GLU A 255 -6.10 -21.93 -2.02
CA GLU A 255 -6.42 -21.40 -0.69
C GLU A 255 -7.74 -21.95 -0.13
N ASN A 256 -7.67 -22.47 1.09
CA ASN A 256 -8.81 -23.05 1.81
C ASN A 256 -9.18 -22.28 3.08
N LYS A 257 -8.32 -21.39 3.60
CA LYS A 257 -8.60 -20.60 4.79
C LYS A 257 -9.49 -19.42 4.44
N VAL A 258 -10.70 -19.39 5.01
CA VAL A 258 -11.70 -18.33 4.76
C VAL A 258 -11.13 -16.91 4.94
N PRO A 259 -10.36 -16.57 5.99
CA PRO A 259 -9.80 -15.22 6.13
C PRO A 259 -8.87 -14.81 4.98
N MET A 260 -8.04 -15.74 4.49
CA MET A 260 -7.13 -15.49 3.36
C MET A 260 -7.90 -15.30 2.06
N ARG A 261 -8.94 -16.13 1.83
CA ARG A 261 -9.83 -16.01 0.67
C ARG A 261 -10.49 -14.63 0.63
N ARG A 262 -10.93 -14.09 1.77
CA ARG A 262 -11.49 -12.74 1.87
C ARG A 262 -10.50 -11.66 1.47
N VAL A 263 -9.27 -11.76 1.96
CA VAL A 263 -8.20 -10.82 1.58
C VAL A 263 -7.94 -10.87 0.08
N TYR A 264 -7.75 -12.05 -0.50
CA TYR A 264 -7.50 -12.17 -1.94
C TYR A 264 -8.70 -11.76 -2.80
N ALA A 265 -9.92 -12.14 -2.42
CA ALA A 265 -11.13 -11.74 -3.12
C ALA A 265 -11.31 -10.21 -3.10
N SER A 266 -10.95 -9.54 -2.01
CA SER A 266 -11.04 -8.07 -1.91
C SER A 266 -10.08 -7.32 -2.85
N VAL A 267 -8.87 -7.85 -3.08
CA VAL A 267 -7.85 -7.22 -3.95
C VAL A 267 -8.03 -7.54 -5.43
N LEU A 268 -8.72 -8.64 -5.75
CA LEU A 268 -8.77 -9.14 -7.12
C LEU A 268 -9.50 -8.17 -8.09
N PRO A 269 -10.64 -7.55 -7.75
CA PRO A 269 -11.31 -6.60 -8.63
C PRO A 269 -10.44 -5.42 -9.09
N PRO A 270 -9.74 -4.67 -8.21
CA PRO A 270 -8.89 -3.57 -8.66
C PRO A 270 -7.67 -4.04 -9.47
N LEU A 271 -7.12 -5.22 -9.19
CA LEU A 271 -6.05 -5.80 -10.03
C LEU A 271 -6.54 -6.07 -11.45
N VAL A 272 -7.72 -6.68 -11.59
CA VAL A 272 -8.30 -7.00 -12.91
C VAL A 272 -8.63 -5.72 -13.70
N ASP A 273 -9.19 -4.70 -13.04
CA ASP A 273 -9.47 -3.41 -13.69
C ASP A 273 -8.19 -2.77 -14.25
N ARG A 274 -7.10 -2.78 -13.49
CA ARG A 274 -5.81 -2.22 -13.93
C ARG A 274 -5.20 -3.00 -15.09
N MET A 275 -5.45 -4.30 -15.17
CA MET A 275 -4.98 -5.12 -16.28
C MET A 275 -5.74 -4.84 -17.58
N GLY A 276 -7.03 -4.53 -17.52
CA GLY A 276 -7.88 -4.40 -18.70
C GLY A 276 -7.73 -5.60 -19.64
N VAL A 277 -7.54 -5.36 -20.94
CA VAL A 277 -7.38 -6.43 -21.94
C VAL A 277 -6.18 -7.36 -21.64
N ALA A 278 -5.16 -6.90 -20.91
CA ALA A 278 -4.01 -7.72 -20.55
C ALA A 278 -4.36 -8.89 -19.62
N VAL A 279 -5.53 -8.85 -18.95
CA VAL A 279 -6.05 -9.97 -18.14
C VAL A 279 -6.17 -11.26 -18.95
N CYS A 280 -6.25 -11.16 -20.29
CA CYS A 280 -6.25 -12.30 -21.21
C CYS A 280 -5.14 -13.33 -20.96
N ARG A 281 -3.97 -12.88 -20.47
CA ARG A 281 -2.82 -13.73 -20.15
C ARG A 281 -3.08 -14.68 -18.98
N HIS A 282 -4.02 -14.31 -18.11
CA HIS A 282 -4.28 -14.97 -16.84
C HIS A 282 -5.62 -15.73 -16.83
N LEU A 283 -6.38 -15.71 -17.94
CA LEU A 283 -7.75 -16.25 -18.01
C LEU A 283 -7.86 -17.71 -17.58
N GLN A 284 -6.86 -18.55 -17.89
CA GLN A 284 -6.91 -19.97 -17.51
C GLN A 284 -6.95 -20.15 -15.99
N ARG A 285 -6.05 -19.47 -15.26
CA ARG A 285 -6.01 -19.56 -13.80
C ARG A 285 -7.14 -18.77 -13.16
N LEU A 286 -7.46 -17.59 -13.71
CA LEU A 286 -8.57 -16.77 -13.27
C LEU A 286 -9.91 -17.54 -13.35
N GLN A 287 -10.16 -18.29 -14.42
CA GLN A 287 -11.35 -19.14 -14.52
C GLN A 287 -11.40 -20.16 -13.39
N ARG A 288 -10.29 -20.84 -13.07
CA ARG A 288 -10.25 -21.83 -11.98
C ARG A 288 -10.54 -21.19 -10.62
N VAL A 289 -9.95 -20.02 -10.36
CA VAL A 289 -10.22 -19.23 -9.15
C VAL A 289 -11.69 -18.84 -9.08
N VAL A 290 -12.27 -18.34 -10.17
CA VAL A 290 -13.69 -17.95 -10.21
C VAL A 290 -14.58 -19.15 -9.86
N LEU A 291 -14.36 -20.30 -10.50
CA LEU A 291 -15.14 -21.51 -10.23
C LEU A 291 -15.01 -21.96 -8.77
N GLY A 292 -13.78 -22.08 -8.25
CA GLY A 292 -13.53 -22.53 -6.87
C GLY A 292 -14.00 -21.53 -5.80
N TYR A 293 -14.10 -20.24 -6.11
CA TYR A 293 -14.61 -19.23 -5.18
C TYR A 293 -16.13 -19.13 -5.16
N LEU A 294 -16.81 -19.38 -6.28
CA LEU A 294 -18.27 -19.40 -6.32
C LEU A 294 -18.87 -20.66 -5.67
N GLU A 295 -18.13 -21.78 -5.69
CA GLU A 295 -18.56 -23.05 -5.10
C GLU A 295 -18.57 -23.04 -3.56
N ILE A 296 -17.73 -22.22 -2.93
CA ILE A 296 -17.56 -22.21 -1.46
C ILE A 296 -18.35 -21.04 -0.86
N LYS A 297 -19.27 -21.37 0.05
CA LYS A 297 -20.06 -20.40 0.81
C LYS A 297 -19.19 -19.67 1.84
N ASP A 298 -19.45 -18.39 2.04
CA ASP A 298 -18.79 -17.53 3.01
C ASP A 298 -19.82 -16.73 3.84
N PRO A 299 -20.65 -17.39 4.65
CA PRO A 299 -21.65 -16.70 5.45
C PRO A 299 -21.01 -15.85 6.57
N PRO A 300 -21.71 -14.81 7.06
CA PRO A 300 -23.05 -14.37 6.62
C PRO A 300 -23.05 -13.41 5.42
N GLU A 301 -21.98 -12.66 5.16
CA GLU A 301 -22.00 -11.57 4.16
C GLU A 301 -21.73 -12.03 2.71
N GLU A 302 -21.23 -13.25 2.51
CA GLU A 302 -20.92 -13.81 1.18
C GLU A 302 -19.97 -12.96 0.33
N THR A 303 -19.11 -12.20 1.02
CA THR A 303 -18.21 -11.22 0.42
C THR A 303 -17.32 -11.81 -0.67
N ASN A 304 -16.82 -13.04 -0.46
CA ASN A 304 -15.99 -13.74 -1.43
C ASN A 304 -16.72 -13.96 -2.76
N ARG A 305 -17.93 -14.51 -2.71
CA ARG A 305 -18.71 -14.84 -3.91
C ARG A 305 -19.08 -13.57 -4.67
N LEU A 306 -19.49 -12.52 -3.96
CA LEU A 306 -19.81 -11.22 -4.54
C LEU A 306 -18.60 -10.59 -5.24
N LYS A 307 -17.43 -10.57 -4.60
CA LYS A 307 -16.20 -10.02 -5.20
C LYS A 307 -15.73 -10.81 -6.42
N VAL A 308 -15.91 -12.13 -6.41
CA VAL A 308 -15.56 -12.97 -7.56
C VAL A 308 -16.56 -12.81 -8.72
N LEU A 309 -17.85 -12.57 -8.44
CA LEU A 309 -18.81 -12.16 -9.47
C LEU A 309 -18.42 -10.81 -10.08
N GLU A 310 -18.03 -9.82 -9.27
CA GLU A 310 -17.52 -8.52 -9.75
C GLU A 310 -16.32 -8.71 -10.71
N VAL A 311 -15.37 -9.56 -10.32
CA VAL A 311 -14.21 -9.93 -11.15
C VAL A 311 -14.62 -10.57 -12.47
N LEU A 312 -15.58 -11.50 -12.44
CA LEU A 312 -16.08 -12.14 -13.65
C LEU A 312 -16.68 -11.11 -14.61
N GLN A 313 -17.48 -10.16 -14.12
CA GLN A 313 -18.05 -9.12 -14.98
C GLN A 313 -16.96 -8.24 -15.62
N LYS A 314 -15.99 -7.78 -14.82
CA LYS A 314 -14.85 -6.97 -15.31
C LYS A 314 -14.03 -7.71 -16.35
N THR A 315 -13.75 -8.98 -16.09
CA THR A 315 -13.01 -9.85 -17.01
C THR A 315 -13.78 -10.08 -18.31
N THR A 316 -15.08 -10.36 -18.24
CA THR A 316 -15.90 -10.58 -19.44
C THR A 316 -15.90 -9.35 -20.35
N ARG A 317 -16.03 -8.14 -19.77
CA ARG A 317 -15.98 -6.88 -20.53
C ARG A 317 -14.60 -6.64 -21.16
N ALA A 318 -13.52 -6.92 -20.41
CA ALA A 318 -12.16 -6.62 -20.86
C ALA A 318 -11.57 -7.67 -21.83
N ALA A 319 -12.03 -8.91 -21.77
CA ALA A 319 -11.38 -10.04 -22.46
C ALA A 319 -12.23 -10.65 -23.57
N TRP A 320 -13.37 -10.07 -23.95
CA TRP A 320 -14.10 -10.49 -25.15
C TRP A 320 -13.23 -10.28 -26.41
N PRO A 321 -13.16 -11.20 -27.40
CA PRO A 321 -13.89 -12.47 -27.54
C PRO A 321 -13.21 -13.70 -26.90
N ARG A 322 -12.06 -13.55 -26.22
CA ARG A 322 -11.30 -14.67 -25.63
C ARG A 322 -12.03 -15.40 -24.49
N MET A 323 -13.18 -14.90 -24.07
CA MET A 323 -14.07 -15.51 -23.09
C MET A 323 -15.01 -16.55 -23.69
N GLU A 324 -15.22 -16.57 -25.01
CA GLU A 324 -16.21 -17.42 -25.68
C GLU A 324 -16.04 -18.91 -25.36
N GLY A 325 -14.81 -19.42 -25.44
CA GLY A 325 -14.49 -20.83 -25.11
C GLY A 325 -14.70 -21.21 -23.64
N ARG A 326 -15.02 -20.25 -22.76
CA ARG A 326 -15.22 -20.43 -21.31
C ARG A 326 -16.68 -20.29 -20.89
N VAL A 327 -17.54 -19.79 -21.78
CA VAL A 327 -18.96 -19.46 -21.49
C VAL A 327 -19.70 -20.65 -20.92
N ASN A 328 -19.59 -21.83 -21.56
CA ASN A 328 -20.32 -23.02 -21.12
C ASN A 328 -19.99 -23.45 -19.68
N THR A 329 -18.70 -23.44 -19.30
CA THR A 329 -18.28 -23.80 -17.95
C THR A 329 -18.73 -22.77 -16.92
N LEU A 330 -18.61 -21.48 -17.25
CA LEU A 330 -19.02 -20.39 -16.38
C LEU A 330 -20.55 -20.37 -16.19
N LEU A 331 -21.32 -20.56 -17.27
CA LEU A 331 -22.79 -20.59 -17.21
C LEU A 331 -23.30 -21.72 -16.32
N ARG A 332 -22.73 -22.92 -16.42
CA ARG A 332 -23.09 -24.04 -15.52
C ARG A 332 -22.82 -23.70 -14.06
N CYS A 333 -21.70 -23.07 -13.76
CA CYS A 333 -21.36 -22.63 -12.41
C CYS A 333 -22.34 -21.56 -11.88
N LEU A 334 -22.67 -20.56 -12.70
CA LEU A 334 -23.62 -19.50 -12.34
C LEU A 334 -25.04 -20.02 -12.12
N LEU A 335 -25.51 -20.94 -12.97
CA LEU A 335 -26.82 -21.58 -12.79
C LEU A 335 -26.87 -22.42 -11.51
N ARG A 336 -25.81 -23.17 -11.22
CA ARG A 336 -25.69 -23.91 -9.96
C ARG A 336 -25.73 -22.97 -8.76
N LEU A 337 -25.01 -21.85 -8.82
CA LEU A 337 -25.02 -20.82 -7.77
C LEU A 337 -26.43 -20.27 -7.53
N LEU A 338 -27.23 -20.00 -8.57
CA LEU A 338 -28.63 -19.57 -8.41
C LEU A 338 -29.47 -20.61 -7.67
N VAL A 339 -29.33 -21.89 -8.02
CA VAL A 339 -30.02 -22.99 -7.33
C VAL A 339 -29.60 -23.04 -5.86
N ASP A 340 -28.30 -22.99 -5.59
CA ASP A 340 -27.74 -23.05 -4.24
C ASP A 340 -28.22 -21.86 -3.37
N VAL A 341 -28.29 -20.65 -3.93
CA VAL A 341 -28.75 -19.43 -3.25
C VAL A 341 -30.26 -19.46 -3.01
N SER A 342 -31.05 -19.97 -3.95
CA SER A 342 -32.51 -20.10 -3.80
C SER A 342 -32.91 -21.14 -2.76
N SER A 343 -32.09 -22.17 -2.57
CA SER A 343 -32.35 -23.28 -1.65
C SER A 343 -31.82 -23.02 -0.23
N ASP A 344 -31.04 -21.96 -0.02
CA ASP A 344 -30.41 -21.66 1.26
C ASP A 344 -31.36 -20.87 2.18
N SER A 345 -31.90 -21.55 3.19
CA SER A 345 -32.80 -20.94 4.18
C SER A 345 -32.08 -20.12 5.26
N GLN A 346 -30.76 -20.24 5.39
CA GLN A 346 -29.98 -19.50 6.41
C GLN A 346 -29.45 -18.17 5.90
N LEU A 347 -29.52 -17.93 4.59
CA LEU A 347 -29.04 -16.71 3.97
C LEU A 347 -30.02 -15.56 4.21
N ASP A 348 -29.48 -14.38 4.55
CA ASP A 348 -30.27 -13.16 4.67
C ASP A 348 -30.89 -12.76 3.32
N ASP A 349 -32.11 -12.21 3.34
CA ASP A 349 -32.85 -11.84 2.13
C ASP A 349 -32.09 -10.80 1.30
N SER A 350 -31.42 -9.83 1.94
CA SER A 350 -30.65 -8.81 1.23
C SER A 350 -29.47 -9.42 0.48
N VAL A 351 -28.73 -10.32 1.14
CA VAL A 351 -27.57 -11.02 0.55
C VAL A 351 -28.02 -11.97 -0.57
N ARG A 352 -29.17 -12.64 -0.38
CA ARG A 352 -29.78 -13.51 -1.41
C ARG A 352 -30.12 -12.72 -2.68
N HIS A 353 -30.74 -11.55 -2.52
CA HIS A 353 -31.08 -10.68 -3.64
C HIS A 353 -29.81 -10.18 -4.36
N GLU A 354 -28.80 -9.75 -3.61
CA GLU A 354 -27.56 -9.24 -4.18
C GLU A 354 -26.81 -10.32 -4.97
N LEU A 355 -26.63 -11.51 -4.41
CA LEU A 355 -25.99 -12.63 -5.11
C LEU A 355 -26.75 -13.01 -6.39
N THR A 356 -28.08 -13.04 -6.31
CA THR A 356 -28.93 -13.33 -7.47
C THR A 356 -28.75 -12.28 -8.57
N ASN A 357 -28.80 -10.99 -8.21
CA ASN A 357 -28.66 -9.87 -9.16
C ASN A 357 -27.27 -9.85 -9.82
N GLN A 358 -26.20 -10.04 -9.04
CA GLN A 358 -24.83 -10.08 -9.57
C GLN A 358 -24.61 -11.30 -10.47
N THR A 359 -25.19 -12.46 -10.12
CA THR A 359 -25.12 -13.69 -10.92
C THR A 359 -25.85 -13.53 -12.25
N LEU A 360 -27.07 -12.98 -12.23
CA LEU A 360 -27.83 -12.67 -13.45
C LEU A 360 -27.11 -11.65 -14.34
N SER A 361 -26.44 -10.66 -13.73
CA SER A 361 -25.62 -9.69 -14.46
C SER A 361 -24.45 -10.36 -15.19
N CYS A 362 -23.77 -11.32 -14.54
CA CYS A 362 -22.74 -12.13 -15.20
C CYS A 362 -23.31 -12.94 -16.37
N ILE A 363 -24.47 -13.58 -16.21
CA ILE A 363 -25.11 -14.37 -17.28
C ILE A 363 -25.43 -13.48 -18.48
N ARG A 364 -26.03 -12.30 -18.27
CA ARG A 364 -26.34 -11.35 -19.34
C ARG A 364 -25.10 -10.89 -20.10
N LEU A 365 -23.99 -10.63 -19.40
CA LEU A 365 -22.73 -10.23 -20.06
C LEU A 365 -22.15 -11.36 -20.91
N LEU A 366 -22.25 -12.61 -20.46
CA LEU A 366 -21.79 -13.77 -21.24
C LEU A 366 -22.64 -13.98 -22.50
N ASP A 367 -23.95 -13.78 -22.38
CA ASP A 367 -24.91 -13.88 -23.49
C ASP A 367 -24.70 -12.78 -24.54
N GLN A 368 -24.61 -11.52 -24.10
CA GLN A 368 -24.37 -10.36 -24.98
C GLN A 368 -23.04 -10.45 -25.73
N GLY A 369 -22.01 -11.04 -25.13
CA GLY A 369 -20.75 -11.30 -25.83
C GLY A 369 -20.94 -12.28 -26.99
N SER A 370 -21.70 -13.36 -26.77
CA SER A 370 -21.86 -14.46 -27.74
C SER A 370 -22.67 -14.12 -29.00
N GLY A 371 -23.43 -13.03 -28.99
CA GLY A 371 -24.11 -12.48 -30.18
C GLY A 371 -23.28 -11.37 -30.85
N GLY A 372 -22.45 -11.69 -31.85
CA GLY A 372 -21.78 -10.65 -32.63
C GLY A 372 -22.72 -9.87 -33.57
N PRO A 373 -22.33 -8.70 -34.14
CA PRO A 373 -21.26 -7.78 -33.78
C PRO A 373 -21.76 -6.63 -32.90
N VAL A 374 -20.87 -6.04 -32.11
CA VAL A 374 -21.07 -4.70 -31.52
C VAL A 374 -21.38 -3.75 -32.68
N GLN A 375 -22.59 -3.18 -32.68
CA GLN A 375 -22.99 -2.15 -33.64
C GLN A 375 -21.92 -1.06 -33.65
N SER A 376 -21.34 -0.82 -34.82
CA SER A 376 -20.69 0.45 -35.15
C SER A 376 -21.66 1.58 -34.79
N PRO A 377 -21.24 2.66 -34.11
CA PRO A 377 -22.10 3.81 -33.90
C PRO A 377 -22.23 4.57 -35.23
N CYS A 378 -23.14 4.10 -36.08
CA CYS A 378 -23.71 4.86 -37.18
C CYS A 378 -25.22 4.95 -36.91
N ASP A 379 -25.64 6.08 -36.35
CA ASP A 379 -26.59 7.01 -36.97
C ASP A 379 -27.31 7.87 -35.93
N GLY A 380 -27.37 9.18 -36.20
CA GLY A 380 -28.32 10.06 -35.55
C GLY A 380 -27.91 11.51 -35.30
N SER A 381 -27.31 12.20 -36.26
CA SER A 381 -27.59 13.64 -36.39
C SER A 381 -27.61 14.05 -37.85
N ALA A 382 -28.80 13.95 -38.44
CA ALA A 382 -29.18 14.70 -39.63
C ALA A 382 -30.27 15.69 -39.20
N ALA A 383 -29.94 16.98 -39.28
CA ALA A 383 -30.79 18.17 -39.40
C ALA A 383 -29.90 19.37 -39.01
N ASP A 384 -29.81 20.49 -39.67
CA ASP A 384 -30.33 21.03 -40.93
C ASP A 384 -29.60 22.40 -41.04
N GLY A 385 -29.27 22.89 -42.23
CA GLY A 385 -28.68 24.24 -42.32
C GLY A 385 -27.90 24.56 -43.58
N VAL A 386 -28.62 24.62 -44.69
CA VAL A 386 -28.29 25.32 -45.94
C VAL A 386 -27.74 26.73 -45.63
N ASP A 387 -26.61 27.15 -46.22
CA ASP A 387 -26.62 27.99 -47.43
C ASP A 387 -25.22 28.36 -47.97
N SER A 388 -25.11 28.20 -49.28
CA SER A 388 -24.38 28.99 -50.29
C SER A 388 -23.07 29.71 -49.92
N SER A 389 -22.00 29.41 -50.68
CA SER A 389 -21.42 30.32 -51.69
C SER A 389 -19.92 30.10 -51.96
N VAL A 390 -19.57 30.01 -53.26
CA VAL A 390 -18.40 30.65 -53.90
C VAL A 390 -17.03 29.93 -53.73
N VAL A 391 -16.60 29.12 -54.72
CA VAL A 391 -15.84 29.46 -55.97
C VAL A 391 -14.32 29.46 -55.76
N MET A 392 -13.66 28.63 -56.60
CA MET A 392 -12.27 28.67 -57.10
C MET A 392 -11.11 28.96 -56.12
N MET A 393 -10.26 27.97 -55.90
CA MET A 393 -8.99 27.76 -56.63
C MET A 393 -8.36 26.42 -56.26
#